data_AF-A0A3S4HMC0-F1
#
_entry.id   AF-A0A3S4HMC0-F1
#
_cell.length_a   1.000
_cell.length_b   1.000
_cell.length_c   1.000
_cell.angle_alpha   90.00
_cell.angle_beta   90.00
_cell.angle_gamma   90.00
#
_symmetry.space_group_name_H-M   'P 1'
#
loop_
_entity.id
_entity.type
_entity.pdbx_description
1 polymer ?
#
loop_
_entity_poly.entity_id
_entity_poly.type
_entity_poly.pdbx_seq_one_letter_code
_entity_poly.pdbx_strand_id
1 'polypeptide(L)'
;MRGENGILNRRYFTKGGNQRSHHIHAFATGDAQIIKHLAFRDYLIKHNDVAIQYALMKKSAMLLCENDSHRYSIYKADFIQKHLRMALIDAGHLG
;
A
#
# COMPACT_ATOMS: atom_id res chain seq x y z
N MET A 1 1.40 4.91 19.56
CA MET A 1 0.75 3.85 18.73
C MET A 1 -0.48 4.47 18.08
N ARG A 2 -0.80 4.12 16.82
CA ARG A 2 -1.97 4.69 16.09
C ARG A 2 -3.15 3.70 15.95
N GLY A 3 -3.10 2.55 16.65
CA GLY A 3 -4.15 1.53 16.57
C GLY A 3 -4.29 0.95 15.16
N GLU A 4 -5.53 0.70 14.73
CA GLU A 4 -5.87 0.15 13.41
C GLU A 4 -5.69 1.15 12.26
N ASN A 5 -6.03 2.42 12.49
CA ASN A 5 -5.87 3.52 11.53
C ASN A 5 -6.45 3.20 10.12
N GLY A 6 -7.64 2.59 10.07
CA GLY A 6 -8.36 2.28 8.82
C GLY A 6 -8.06 0.91 8.20
N ILE A 7 -7.30 0.04 8.88
CA ILE A 7 -7.14 -1.37 8.51
C ILE A 7 -7.44 -2.23 9.73
N LEU A 8 -8.50 -3.03 9.64
CA LEU A 8 -8.92 -3.95 10.70
C LEU A 8 -7.76 -4.87 11.12
N ASN A 9 -7.64 -5.12 12.42
CA ASN A 9 -6.63 -5.96 13.07
C ASN A 9 -5.17 -5.47 12.95
N ARG A 10 -4.93 -4.29 12.37
CA ARG A 10 -3.58 -3.72 12.28
C ARG A 10 -3.16 -3.09 13.61
N ARG A 11 -1.91 -3.27 14.00
CA ARG A 11 -1.22 -2.39 14.94
C ARG A 11 -0.25 -1.49 14.18
N TYR A 12 -0.58 -0.20 14.09
CA TYR A 12 0.19 0.78 13.32
C TYR A 12 1.10 1.63 14.20
N PHE A 13 2.38 1.68 13.84
CA PHE A 13 3.40 2.51 14.49
C PHE A 13 4.12 3.39 13.47
N THR A 14 4.53 4.57 13.90
CA THR A 14 5.24 5.54 13.06
C THR A 14 6.42 6.14 13.81
N LYS A 15 7.55 6.31 13.13
CA LYS A 15 8.74 7.02 13.65
C LYS A 15 9.00 8.28 12.84
N GLY A 16 9.56 9.31 13.48
CA GLY A 16 10.01 10.56 12.82
C GLY A 16 9.13 11.79 13.05
N GLY A 17 8.05 11.69 13.84
CA GLY A 17 7.17 12.83 14.13
C GLY A 17 6.58 13.44 12.85
N ASN A 18 6.78 14.75 12.67
CA ASN A 18 6.33 15.48 11.48
C ASN A 18 7.10 15.06 10.22
N GLN A 19 8.38 14.71 10.34
CA GLN A 19 9.19 14.15 9.25
C GLN A 19 9.20 12.62 9.34
N ARG A 20 8.01 12.06 9.15
CA ARG A 20 7.77 10.63 9.26
C ARG A 20 8.66 9.84 8.28
N SER A 21 9.48 8.95 8.83
CA SER A 21 10.46 8.17 8.07
C SER A 21 10.15 6.67 8.04
N HIS A 22 9.46 6.14 9.05
CA HIS A 22 9.16 4.70 9.15
C HIS A 22 7.69 4.46 9.48
N HIS A 23 7.10 3.48 8.80
CA HIS A 23 5.76 2.96 9.03
C HIS A 23 5.87 1.47 9.34
N ILE A 24 5.42 1.06 10.53
CA ILE A 24 5.40 -0.36 10.91
C ILE A 24 3.93 -0.80 10.93
N HIS A 25 3.62 -1.80 10.11
CA HIS A 25 2.33 -2.46 10.03
C HIS A 25 2.49 -3.84 10.65
N ALA A 26 1.95 -4.05 11.85
CA ALA A 26 1.99 -5.34 12.52
C ALA A 26 0.59 -5.99 12.50
N PHE A 27 0.56 -7.29 12.24
CA PHE A 27 -0.64 -8.12 12.15
C PHE A 27 -0.41 -9.43 12.90
N ALA A 28 -1.48 -10.09 13.35
CA ALA A 28 -1.38 -11.43 13.90
C ALA A 28 -1.01 -12.45 12.81
N THR A 29 -0.29 -13.51 13.18
CA THR A 29 0.02 -14.61 12.26
C THR A 29 -1.28 -15.18 11.66
N GLY A 30 -1.28 -15.37 10.34
CA GLY A 30 -2.46 -15.86 9.60
C GLY A 30 -3.43 -14.77 9.16
N ASP A 31 -3.22 -13.50 9.51
CA ASP A 31 -4.07 -12.41 9.03
C ASP A 31 -3.92 -12.21 7.51
N ALA A 32 -5.05 -12.14 6.80
CA ALA A 32 -5.10 -11.97 5.35
C ALA A 32 -4.42 -10.68 4.85
N GLN A 33 -4.26 -9.66 5.71
CA GLN A 33 -3.50 -8.47 5.38
C GLN A 33 -2.03 -8.81 5.09
N ILE A 34 -1.44 -9.78 5.78
CA ILE A 34 -0.05 -10.21 5.53
C ILE A 34 0.09 -10.66 4.07
N ILE A 35 -0.82 -11.53 3.61
CA ILE A 35 -0.86 -12.03 2.24
C ILE A 35 -1.00 -10.87 1.25
N LYS A 36 -1.93 -9.94 1.48
CA LYS A 36 -2.14 -8.77 0.61
C LYS A 36 -0.87 -7.92 0.46
N HIS A 37 -0.17 -7.65 1.56
CA HIS A 37 1.05 -6.83 1.53
C HIS A 37 2.19 -7.55 0.79
N LEU A 38 2.38 -8.85 1.04
CA LEU A 38 3.41 -9.64 0.38
C LEU A 38 3.12 -9.84 -1.11
N ALA A 39 1.90 -10.23 -1.47
CA ALA A 39 1.49 -10.42 -2.86
C ALA A 39 1.68 -9.14 -3.67
N PHE A 40 1.25 -7.98 -3.14
CA PHE A 40 1.42 -6.71 -3.85
C PHE A 40 2.90 -6.34 -4.06
N ARG A 41 3.76 -6.57 -3.06
CA ARG A 41 5.22 -6.36 -3.20
C ARG A 41 5.78 -7.25 -4.30
N ASP A 42 5.51 -8.54 -4.24
CA ASP A 42 6.10 -9.53 -5.13
C ASP A 42 5.61 -9.34 -6.58
N TYR A 43 4.33 -8.99 -6.74
CA TYR A 43 3.76 -8.60 -8.02
C TYR A 43 4.47 -7.39 -8.64
N LEU A 44 4.72 -6.33 -7.88
CA LEU A 44 5.45 -5.16 -8.42
C LEU A 44 6.92 -5.47 -8.75
N ILE A 45 7.56 -6.40 -8.04
CA ILE A 45 8.93 -6.85 -8.37
C ILE A 45 8.94 -7.65 -9.68
N LYS A 46 7.91 -8.49 -9.90
CA LYS A 46 7.78 -9.32 -11.10
C LYS A 46 7.35 -8.51 -12.35
N HIS A 47 6.51 -7.49 -12.16
CA HIS A 47 5.91 -6.69 -13.22
C HIS A 47 6.47 -5.26 -13.24
N ASN A 48 7.69 -5.11 -13.75
CA ASN A 48 8.42 -3.84 -13.77
C ASN A 48 7.68 -2.70 -14.48
N ASP A 49 6.94 -3.00 -15.54
CA ASP A 49 6.12 -2.03 -16.26
C ASP A 49 5.03 -1.44 -15.37
N VAL A 50 4.38 -2.26 -14.54
CA VAL A 50 3.38 -1.82 -13.56
C VAL A 50 4.03 -1.02 -12.44
N ALA A 51 5.21 -1.42 -11.97
CA ALA A 51 5.96 -0.66 -10.98
C ALA A 51 6.34 0.74 -11.48
N ILE A 52 6.73 0.86 -12.76
CA ILE A 52 7.00 2.15 -13.42
C ILE A 52 5.73 3.00 -13.48
N GLN A 53 4.60 2.43 -13.90
CA GLN A 53 3.32 3.13 -13.91
C GLN A 53 2.94 3.62 -12.51
N TYR A 54 3.14 2.79 -11.49
CA TYR A 54 2.85 3.17 -10.10
C TYR A 54 3.75 4.32 -9.63
N ALA A 55 5.04 4.30 -9.99
CA ALA A 55 5.98 5.36 -9.66
C ALA A 55 5.60 6.69 -10.33
N LEU A 56 5.23 6.68 -11.61
CA LEU A 56 4.76 7.85 -12.34
C LEU A 56 3.48 8.41 -11.71
N MET A 57 2.50 7.55 -11.41
CA MET A 57 1.26 7.96 -10.74
C MET A 57 1.55 8.64 -9.39
N LYS A 58 2.46 8.08 -8.57
CA LYS A 58 2.85 8.69 -7.28
C LYS A 58 3.46 10.08 -7.47
N LYS A 59 4.27 10.30 -8.51
CA LYS A 59 4.85 11.61 -8.82
C LYS A 59 3.77 12.61 -9.22
N SER A 60 2.84 12.23 -10.10
CA SER A 60 1.71 13.09 -10.48
C SER A 60 0.83 13.43 -9.28
N ALA A 61 0.55 12.46 -8.42
CA ALA A 61 -0.25 12.67 -7.21
C ALA A 61 0.41 13.67 -6.23
N MET A 62 1.74 13.66 -6.09
CA MET A 62 2.44 14.64 -5.25
C MET A 62 2.23 16.08 -5.74
N LEU A 63 2.24 16.29 -7.06
CA LEU A 63 2.03 17.61 -7.66
C LEU A 63 0.57 18.06 -7.50
N LEU A 64 -0.39 17.15 -7.70
CA LEU A 64 -1.83 17.47 -7.69
C LEU A 64 -2.44 17.59 -6.29
N CYS A 65 -1.82 16.99 -5.28
CA CYS A 65 -2.40 16.92 -3.93
C CYS A 65 -1.83 17.96 -2.97
N GLU A 66 -0.89 18.83 -3.38
CA GLU A 66 -0.39 19.96 -2.56
C GLU A 66 0.02 19.55 -1.12
N ASN A 67 0.69 18.41 -1.00
CA ASN A 67 1.11 17.82 0.29
C ASN A 67 -0.04 17.33 1.22
N ASP A 68 -1.28 17.28 0.72
CA ASP A 68 -2.41 16.65 1.40
C ASP A 68 -2.30 15.12 1.31
N SER A 69 -1.96 14.51 2.44
CA SER A 69 -1.79 13.06 2.55
C SER A 69 -3.09 12.25 2.36
N HIS A 70 -4.25 12.85 2.64
CA HIS A 70 -5.55 12.20 2.46
C HIS A 70 -5.93 12.17 0.97
N ARG A 71 -5.84 13.32 0.29
CA ARG A 71 -6.04 13.41 -1.17
C ARG A 71 -5.07 12.51 -1.93
N TYR A 72 -3.80 12.50 -1.51
CA TYR A 72 -2.79 11.60 -2.07
C TYR A 72 -3.13 10.12 -1.88
N SER A 73 -3.74 9.75 -0.75
CA SER A 73 -4.17 8.38 -0.50
C SER A 73 -5.38 7.98 -1.37
N ILE A 74 -6.36 8.87 -1.52
CA ILE A 74 -7.54 8.68 -2.39
C ILE A 74 -7.10 8.54 -3.85
N TYR A 75 -6.23 9.42 -4.33
CA TYR A 75 -5.77 9.44 -5.72
C TYR A 75 -5.18 8.09 -6.17
N LYS A 76 -4.51 7.37 -5.26
CA LYS A 76 -3.88 6.09 -5.55
C LYS A 76 -4.78 4.88 -5.31
N ALA A 77 -5.94 5.06 -4.70
CA ALA A 77 -6.76 3.97 -4.17
C ALA A 77 -7.17 2.97 -5.26
N ASP A 78 -7.69 3.46 -6.38
CA ASP A 78 -8.17 2.61 -7.48
C ASP A 78 -7.04 1.81 -8.13
N PHE A 79 -5.89 2.46 -8.35
CA PHE A 79 -4.71 1.77 -8.88
C PHE A 79 -4.25 0.65 -7.95
N ILE A 80 -4.17 0.93 -6.65
CA ILE A 80 -3.75 -0.06 -5.64
C ILE A 80 -4.76 -1.20 -5.59
N GLN A 81 -6.07 -0.91 -5.58
CA GLN A 81 -7.11 -1.93 -5.52
C GLN A 81 -7.06 -2.86 -6.75
N LYS A 82 -6.97 -2.29 -7.96
CA LYS A 82 -6.86 -3.05 -9.21
C LYS A 82 -5.65 -3.99 -9.18
N HIS A 83 -4.47 -3.45 -8.89
CA HIS A 83 -3.24 -4.23 -8.95
C HIS A 83 -3.07 -5.17 -7.76
N LEU A 84 -3.68 -4.89 -6.61
CA LEU A 84 -3.76 -5.86 -5.51
C LEU A 84 -4.60 -7.08 -5.90
N ARG A 85 -5.70 -6.89 -6.63
CA ARG A 85 -6.49 -8.02 -7.17
C ARG A 85 -5.64 -8.85 -8.13
N MET A 86 -4.92 -8.22 -9.06
CA MET A 86 -4.03 -8.92 -9.99
C MET A 86 -2.90 -9.64 -9.24
N ALA A 87 -2.32 -9.01 -8.23
CA ALA A 87 -1.28 -9.59 -7.39
C ALA A 87 -1.75 -10.85 -6.65
N LEU A 88 -2.97 -10.82 -6.10
CA LEU A 88 -3.55 -11.98 -5.43
C LEU A 88 -3.87 -13.12 -6.40
N ILE A 89 -4.27 -12.82 -7.64
CA ILE A 89 -4.45 -13.83 -8.69
C ILE A 89 -3.10 -14.44 -9.08
N ASP A 90 -2.08 -13.62 -9.31
CA ASP A 90 -0.73 -14.07 -9.69
C ASP A 90 -0.10 -14.96 -8.61
N ALA A 91 -0.38 -14.66 -7.33
CA ALA A 91 0.07 -15.45 -6.19
C ALA A 91 -0.80 -16.70 -5.89
N GLY A 92 -1.87 -16.95 -6.67
CA GLY A 92 -2.77 -18.09 -6.46
C GLY A 92 -3.67 -17.96 -5.22
N HIS A 93 -3.89 -16.75 -4.73
CA HIS A 93 -4.72 -16.43 -3.56
C HIS A 93 -6.14 -15.93 -3.91
N LEU A 94 -6.46 -15.80 -5.20
CA LEU A 94 -7.80 -15.57 -5.72
C LEU A 94 -8.07 -16.55 -6.86
N GLY A 95 -9.04 -17.45 -6.64
CA GLY A 95 -9.65 -18.32 -7.65
C GLY A 95 -11.10 -17.92 -7.86
#